data_AF-A0A4S9KT18-F1
#
_entry.id   AF-A0A4S9KT18-F1
#
_cell.length_a   1.000
_cell.length_b   1.000
_cell.length_c   1.000
_cell.angle_alpha   90.00
_cell.angle_beta   90.00
_cell.angle_gamma   90.00
#
_symmetry.space_group_name_H-M   'P 1'
#
loop_
_entity.id
_entity.type
_entity.pdbx_description
1 polymer ?
#
loop_
_entity_poly.entity_id
_entity_poly.type
_entity_poly.pdbx_seq_one_letter_code
_entity_poly.pdbx_strand_id
1 'polypeptide(L)'
;MAKNDEMKDFPEATISPTKDVGDVENAGARNHTKRGLSSRQVQFLALGGAIGTGLFVGSGATLSAVGPAPLLMGYIVMSFVVYGVMNVLAEMTTYLPLEGLSVPYFVNRFVDPSLAFAMGWNYWYTFAMLLAAEVTAAAIIIQYWTEAVPVAVWIAIVLLVILALNIIAVSFFGEAEFWFASIKILAILGLIVLGVVLFFGGGPNHDRLGFRYWNEPGAFNPFIAKGNSGRFLAFWYAFIKSGFAFIMSPELVVTAAGEAEAPRRNIPKAANRFIYRLFAFYVLGTLVIGVTVSYNDPSLLSAINDGAHGAGASPFVIAIQNAGIKGLNHVINAAILTSAWSSGNAWLFSGSRMLYSLALTEQAPKIFLKCNRKGVPWVAVLFTFCIGCLAFLNVSNSGANVFNWFTNITTISGFIAWIVVLITYLRFRHAMIFHNTLSSLPFRTPRFL
;
A
#
# COMPACT_ATOMS: atom_id res chain seq x y z
N MET A 1 0.40 -39.92 52.55
CA MET A 1 -0.91 -40.24 51.95
C MET A 1 -1.55 -38.93 51.48
N ALA A 2 -1.34 -38.56 50.22
CA ALA A 2 -2.05 -37.47 49.55
C ALA A 2 -2.61 -38.09 48.27
N LYS A 3 -3.94 -38.03 48.10
CA LYS A 3 -4.65 -38.57 46.94
C LYS A 3 -4.74 -37.49 45.87
N ASN A 4 -4.29 -37.87 44.68
CA ASN A 4 -4.49 -37.18 43.41
C ASN A 4 -5.99 -37.13 43.11
N ASP A 5 -6.51 -35.95 42.76
CA ASP A 5 -7.78 -35.81 42.04
C ASP A 5 -7.49 -35.59 40.56
N GLU A 6 -8.07 -36.48 39.76
CA GLU A 6 -7.88 -36.65 38.33
C GLU A 6 -8.50 -35.50 37.53
N MET A 7 -7.70 -34.90 36.65
CA MET A 7 -8.16 -34.01 35.59
C MET A 7 -8.89 -34.87 34.55
N LYS A 8 -10.21 -34.68 34.43
CA LYS A 8 -11.03 -35.40 33.44
C LYS A 8 -10.62 -35.00 32.03
N ASP A 9 -10.18 -36.01 31.26
CA ASP A 9 -9.94 -35.91 29.82
C ASP A 9 -11.22 -35.50 29.08
N PHE A 10 -11.10 -34.46 28.25
CA PHE A 10 -12.11 -34.11 27.26
C PHE A 10 -11.92 -35.02 26.04
N PRO A 11 -12.99 -35.60 25.47
CA PRO A 11 -12.86 -36.47 24.31
C PRO A 11 -12.31 -35.68 23.11
N GLU A 12 -11.17 -36.15 22.58
CA GLU A 12 -10.64 -35.72 21.30
C GLU A 12 -11.71 -35.91 20.22
N ALA A 13 -12.28 -34.80 19.76
CA ALA A 13 -13.05 -34.81 18.53
C ALA A 13 -12.08 -35.14 17.39
N THR A 14 -12.23 -36.33 16.80
CA THR A 14 -11.55 -36.75 15.57
C THR A 14 -12.00 -35.84 14.43
N ILE A 15 -11.29 -34.72 14.28
CA ILE A 15 -11.31 -33.88 13.09
C ILE A 15 -10.52 -34.64 12.02
N SER A 16 -11.16 -34.99 10.91
CA SER A 16 -10.49 -35.55 9.73
C SER A 16 -9.30 -34.65 9.35
N PRO A 17 -8.09 -35.20 9.17
CA PRO A 17 -6.90 -34.40 8.97
C PRO A 17 -6.92 -33.78 7.57
N THR A 18 -7.37 -32.52 7.46
CA THR A 18 -6.82 -31.65 6.43
C THR A 18 -5.34 -31.51 6.75
N LYS A 19 -4.46 -32.10 5.92
CA LYS A 19 -2.98 -32.05 6.01
C LYS A 19 -2.51 -30.90 6.92
N ASP A 20 -2.17 -31.25 8.16
CA ASP A 20 -1.72 -30.29 9.14
C ASP A 20 -0.40 -29.65 8.71
N VAL A 21 -0.23 -28.39 9.08
CA VAL A 21 0.92 -27.51 8.78
C VAL A 21 2.27 -28.14 9.21
N GLY A 22 2.25 -29.14 10.09
CA GLY A 22 3.45 -29.91 10.48
C GLY A 22 4.13 -30.66 9.32
N ASP A 23 3.41 -30.99 8.25
CA ASP A 23 4.01 -31.63 7.06
C ASP A 23 4.75 -30.62 6.16
N VAL A 24 4.47 -29.32 6.29
CA VAL A 24 5.18 -28.26 5.54
C VAL A 24 6.55 -27.98 6.16
N GLU A 25 6.72 -28.17 7.48
CA GLU A 25 8.03 -28.07 8.14
C GLU A 25 9.02 -29.17 7.70
N ASN A 26 8.53 -30.32 7.23
CA ASN A 26 9.36 -31.47 6.82
C ASN A 26 9.72 -31.50 5.32
N ALA A 27 9.27 -30.55 4.52
CA ALA A 27 9.51 -30.51 3.07
C ALA A 27 10.90 -29.95 2.70
N GLY A 28 11.98 -30.55 3.22
CA GLY A 28 13.36 -30.37 2.74
C GLY A 28 13.93 -28.96 2.85
N ALA A 29 14.94 -28.78 3.71
CA ALA A 29 15.64 -27.55 4.10
C ALA A 29 16.19 -26.61 2.98
N ARG A 30 15.87 -26.81 1.69
CA ARG A 30 16.36 -26.01 0.55
C ARG A 30 15.33 -25.06 -0.09
N ASN A 31 14.04 -25.15 0.24
CA ASN A 31 12.98 -24.39 -0.46
C ASN A 31 12.20 -23.40 0.42
N HIS A 32 12.69 -23.06 1.61
CA HIS A 32 12.00 -22.17 2.54
C HIS A 32 12.54 -20.73 2.44
N THR A 33 11.65 -19.75 2.58
CA THR A 33 12.06 -18.36 2.80
C THR A 33 12.77 -18.25 4.15
N LYS A 34 13.75 -17.34 4.24
CA LYS A 34 14.51 -17.13 5.48
C LYS A 34 14.01 -15.88 6.18
N ARG A 35 13.79 -15.96 7.49
CA ARG A 35 13.60 -14.77 8.35
C ARG A 35 14.86 -13.92 8.30
N GLY A 36 14.80 -12.80 7.59
CA GLY A 36 15.93 -11.90 7.38
C GLY A 36 15.62 -10.43 7.66
N LEU A 37 14.39 -10.11 8.07
CA LEU A 37 13.96 -8.75 8.37
C LEU A 37 14.05 -8.48 9.87
N SER A 38 14.93 -7.56 10.23
CA SER A 38 15.06 -7.07 11.61
C SER A 38 13.79 -6.33 12.05
N SER A 39 13.52 -6.29 13.37
CA SER A 39 12.37 -5.59 13.93
C SER A 39 12.30 -4.10 13.52
N ARG A 40 13.44 -3.43 13.31
CA ARG A 40 13.48 -2.05 12.82
C ARG A 40 13.03 -1.94 11.36
N GLN A 41 13.44 -2.86 10.49
CA GLN A 41 13.10 -2.85 9.07
C GLN A 41 11.60 -3.10 8.88
N VAL A 42 11.03 -4.03 9.66
CA VAL A 42 9.58 -4.30 9.65
C VAL A 42 8.79 -3.08 10.11
N GLN A 43 9.26 -2.37 11.14
CA GLN A 43 8.61 -1.14 11.59
C GLN A 43 8.68 -0.03 10.55
N PHE A 44 9.82 0.17 9.88
CA PHE A 44 9.95 1.18 8.84
C PHE A 44 9.18 0.84 7.57
N LEU A 45 9.14 -0.44 7.18
CA LEU A 45 8.25 -0.90 6.12
C LEU A 45 6.78 -0.65 6.48
N ALA A 46 6.42 -0.89 7.74
CA ALA A 46 5.09 -0.59 8.26
C ALA A 46 4.80 0.90 8.46
N LEU A 47 5.80 1.78 8.43
CA LEU A 47 5.62 3.23 8.53
C LEU A 47 5.62 3.90 7.15
N GLY A 48 6.50 3.49 6.24
CA GLY A 48 6.76 4.17 4.97
C GLY A 48 6.58 3.32 3.71
N GLY A 49 6.50 1.98 3.81
CA GLY A 49 6.36 1.10 2.65
C GLY A 49 5.07 1.32 1.86
N ALA A 50 4.03 1.79 2.55
CA ALA A 50 2.72 2.14 2.01
C ALA A 50 2.58 3.59 1.54
N ILE A 51 3.52 4.47 1.90
CA ILE A 51 3.52 5.86 1.43
C ILE A 51 4.12 5.84 0.02
N GLY A 52 3.27 6.06 -0.97
CA GLY A 52 3.61 5.91 -2.38
C GLY A 52 2.96 6.96 -3.26
N THR A 53 2.93 6.65 -4.55
CA THR A 53 2.45 7.57 -5.60
C THR A 53 0.95 7.88 -5.49
N GLY A 54 0.18 7.11 -4.71
CA GLY A 54 -1.23 7.43 -4.46
C GLY A 54 -1.43 8.77 -3.77
N LEU A 55 -0.65 9.07 -2.72
CA LEU A 55 -0.70 10.38 -2.06
C LEU A 55 0.02 11.46 -2.86
N PHE A 56 1.17 11.15 -3.45
CA PHE A 56 1.99 12.18 -4.10
C PHE A 56 1.54 12.54 -5.51
N VAL A 57 0.95 11.62 -6.27
CA VAL A 57 0.57 11.82 -7.68
C VAL A 57 -0.94 11.65 -7.85
N GLY A 58 -1.50 10.55 -7.34
CA GLY A 58 -2.94 10.24 -7.45
C GLY A 58 -3.87 11.26 -6.79
N SER A 59 -3.41 11.92 -5.73
CA SER A 59 -4.14 13.02 -5.08
C SER A 59 -4.33 14.22 -6.00
N GLY A 60 -3.38 14.51 -6.90
CA GLY A 60 -3.49 15.61 -7.87
C GLY A 60 -4.60 15.37 -8.88
N ALA A 61 -4.67 14.15 -9.42
CA ALA A 61 -5.76 13.72 -10.31
C ALA A 61 -7.13 13.77 -9.64
N THR A 62 -7.17 13.43 -8.34
CA THR A 62 -8.41 13.53 -7.56
C THR A 62 -8.77 15.00 -7.28
N LEU A 63 -7.78 15.82 -6.90
CA LEU A 63 -7.98 17.25 -6.63
C LEU A 63 -8.59 17.93 -7.85
N SER A 64 -8.01 17.77 -9.04
CA SER A 64 -8.51 18.44 -10.25
C SER A 64 -9.93 18.03 -10.62
N ALA A 65 -10.25 16.74 -10.45
CA ALA A 65 -11.54 16.19 -10.80
C ALA A 65 -12.66 16.70 -9.89
N VAL A 66 -12.41 16.85 -8.58
CA VAL A 66 -13.49 17.01 -7.60
C VAL A 66 -13.32 18.12 -6.58
N GLY A 67 -12.17 18.79 -6.54
CA GLY A 67 -11.90 19.88 -5.61
C GLY A 67 -11.36 19.42 -4.25
N PRO A 68 -10.94 20.38 -3.41
CA PRO A 68 -10.20 20.09 -2.18
C PRO A 68 -11.05 19.47 -1.07
N ALA A 69 -12.35 19.78 -0.97
CA ALA A 69 -13.19 19.21 0.08
C ALA A 69 -13.50 17.72 -0.16
N PRO A 70 -13.95 17.28 -1.35
CA PRO A 70 -14.09 15.85 -1.64
C PRO A 70 -12.79 15.07 -1.45
N LEU A 71 -11.65 15.63 -1.87
CA LEU A 71 -10.34 15.02 -1.66
C LEU A 71 -10.09 14.75 -0.17
N LEU A 72 -10.21 15.77 0.69
CA LEU A 72 -9.99 15.62 2.13
C LEU A 72 -10.98 14.63 2.75
N MET A 73 -12.28 14.75 2.42
CA MET A 73 -13.32 13.85 2.93
C MET A 73 -13.05 12.40 2.53
N GLY A 74 -12.67 12.16 1.27
CA GLY A 74 -12.35 10.82 0.77
C GLY A 74 -11.21 10.18 1.56
N TYR A 75 -10.12 10.91 1.77
CA TYR A 75 -8.98 10.42 2.54
C TYR A 75 -9.28 10.23 4.04
N ILE A 76 -10.14 11.05 4.65
CA ILE A 76 -10.60 10.86 6.04
C ILE A 76 -11.39 9.54 6.16
N VAL A 77 -12.42 9.37 5.31
CA VAL A 77 -13.29 8.18 5.37
C VAL A 77 -12.50 6.92 5.03
N MET A 78 -11.63 6.97 4.02
CA MET A 78 -10.80 5.82 3.65
C MET A 78 -9.77 5.48 4.74
N SER A 79 -9.20 6.49 5.41
CA SER A 79 -8.32 6.24 6.58
C SER A 79 -9.05 5.47 7.68
N PHE A 80 -10.31 5.77 7.94
CA PHE A 80 -11.12 5.03 8.92
C PHE A 80 -11.34 3.56 8.48
N VAL A 81 -11.69 3.33 7.21
CA VAL A 81 -11.85 1.98 6.65
C VAL A 81 -10.57 1.16 6.80
N VAL A 82 -9.43 1.73 6.39
CA VAL A 82 -8.14 1.04 6.40
C VAL A 82 -7.66 0.79 7.82
N TYR A 83 -7.95 1.69 8.76
CA TYR A 83 -7.68 1.45 10.17
C TYR A 83 -8.44 0.21 10.67
N GLY A 84 -9.71 0.04 10.29
CA GLY A 84 -10.45 -1.18 10.58
C GLY A 84 -9.79 -2.43 9.99
N VAL A 85 -9.48 -2.40 8.70
CA VAL A 85 -8.80 -3.51 7.99
C VAL A 85 -7.47 -3.89 8.66
N MET A 86 -6.66 -2.90 9.05
CA MET A 86 -5.38 -3.14 9.73
C MET A 86 -5.56 -3.85 11.07
N ASN A 87 -6.56 -3.46 11.88
CA ASN A 87 -6.78 -4.08 13.19
C ASN A 87 -7.29 -5.52 13.07
N VAL A 88 -8.24 -5.79 12.16
CA VAL A 88 -8.77 -7.16 11.98
C VAL A 88 -7.69 -8.11 11.47
N LEU A 89 -6.85 -7.64 10.55
CA LEU A 89 -5.70 -8.40 10.08
C LEU A 89 -4.68 -8.62 11.21
N ALA A 90 -4.36 -7.58 11.99
CA ALA A 90 -3.46 -7.71 13.13
C ALA A 90 -3.95 -8.73 14.17
N GLU A 91 -5.24 -8.76 14.49
CA GLU A 91 -5.83 -9.74 15.42
C GLU A 91 -5.68 -11.17 14.88
N MET A 92 -6.03 -11.41 13.61
CA MET A 92 -5.88 -12.74 13.00
C MET A 92 -4.41 -13.19 12.90
N THR A 93 -3.51 -12.32 12.42
CA THR A 93 -2.09 -12.65 12.22
C THR A 93 -1.33 -12.81 13.53
N THR A 94 -1.70 -12.09 14.59
CA THR A 94 -1.05 -12.25 15.91
C THR A 94 -1.50 -13.52 16.61
N TYR A 95 -2.75 -13.94 16.41
CA TYR A 95 -3.24 -15.22 16.88
C TYR A 95 -2.51 -16.39 16.19
N LEU A 96 -2.45 -16.36 14.86
CA LEU A 96 -1.83 -17.40 14.03
C LEU A 96 -0.65 -16.83 13.19
N PRO A 97 0.52 -16.60 13.80
CA PRO A 97 1.69 -16.09 13.09
C PRO A 97 2.40 -17.23 12.34
N LEU A 98 1.84 -17.64 11.20
CA LEU A 98 2.40 -18.73 10.40
C LEU A 98 3.47 -18.22 9.44
N GLU A 99 4.57 -18.97 9.33
CA GLU A 99 5.68 -18.65 8.43
C GLU A 99 5.29 -18.90 6.98
N GLY A 100 5.61 -17.97 6.09
CA GLY A 100 5.40 -18.12 4.64
C GLY A 100 3.93 -18.14 4.18
N LEU A 101 2.97 -18.00 5.10
CA LEU A 101 1.54 -18.00 4.81
C LEU A 101 0.96 -16.59 4.84
N SER A 102 0.20 -16.25 3.80
CA SER A 102 -0.39 -14.93 3.60
C SER A 102 -1.91 -14.93 3.90
N VAL A 103 -2.55 -13.77 3.71
CA VAL A 103 -3.98 -13.56 4.00
C VAL A 103 -4.94 -14.66 3.47
N PRO A 104 -4.78 -15.20 2.24
CA PRO A 104 -5.58 -16.31 1.72
C PRO A 104 -5.62 -17.55 2.62
N TYR A 105 -4.60 -17.81 3.44
CA TYR A 105 -4.63 -18.91 4.40
C TYR A 105 -5.77 -18.75 5.41
N PHE A 106 -6.00 -17.55 5.94
CA PHE A 106 -7.11 -17.29 6.85
C PHE A 106 -8.46 -17.51 6.15
N VAL A 107 -8.57 -17.12 4.87
CA VAL A 107 -9.77 -17.34 4.08
C VAL A 107 -10.05 -18.84 3.92
N ASN A 108 -9.01 -19.63 3.64
CA ASN A 108 -9.12 -21.08 3.49
C ASN A 108 -9.61 -21.73 4.79
N ARG A 109 -9.04 -21.30 5.92
CA ARG A 109 -9.33 -21.88 7.24
C ARG A 109 -10.69 -21.51 7.81
N PHE A 110 -11.15 -20.26 7.60
CA PHE A 110 -12.36 -19.74 8.27
C PHE A 110 -13.57 -19.55 7.36
N VAL A 111 -13.38 -19.62 6.03
CA VAL A 111 -14.46 -19.36 5.07
C VAL A 111 -14.63 -20.53 4.09
N ASP A 112 -13.77 -20.61 3.08
CA ASP A 112 -13.89 -21.59 1.99
C ASP A 112 -12.59 -21.72 1.17
N PRO A 113 -12.17 -22.94 0.78
CA PRO A 113 -10.98 -23.15 -0.05
C PRO A 113 -11.03 -22.55 -1.45
N SER A 114 -12.20 -22.53 -2.11
CA SER A 114 -12.36 -21.97 -3.46
C SER A 114 -12.26 -20.45 -3.43
N LEU A 115 -12.88 -19.83 -2.41
CA LEU A 115 -12.74 -18.39 -2.17
C LEU A 115 -11.29 -18.03 -1.85
N ALA A 116 -10.58 -18.86 -1.07
CA ALA A 116 -9.17 -18.65 -0.77
C ALA A 116 -8.29 -18.70 -2.03
N PHE A 117 -8.55 -19.65 -2.94
CA PHE A 117 -7.86 -19.73 -4.23
C PHE A 117 -8.08 -18.45 -5.05
N ALA A 118 -9.35 -18.04 -5.22
CA ALA A 118 -9.70 -16.83 -5.97
C ALA A 118 -9.05 -15.58 -5.37
N MET A 119 -9.07 -15.48 -4.03
CA MET A 119 -8.45 -14.37 -3.30
C MET A 119 -6.94 -14.36 -3.42
N GLY A 120 -6.29 -15.52 -3.37
CA GLY A 120 -4.86 -15.65 -3.58
C GLY A 120 -4.41 -15.04 -4.90
N TRP A 121 -5.07 -15.44 -5.99
CA TRP A 121 -4.79 -14.90 -7.31
C TRP A 121 -5.16 -13.42 -7.44
N ASN A 122 -6.26 -12.98 -6.82
CA ASN A 122 -6.60 -11.55 -6.76
C ASN A 122 -5.49 -10.74 -6.07
N TYR A 123 -5.02 -11.17 -4.90
CA TYR A 123 -3.93 -10.51 -4.18
C TYR A 123 -2.64 -10.45 -5.00
N TRP A 124 -2.21 -11.58 -5.56
CA TRP A 124 -1.02 -11.62 -6.42
C TRP A 124 -1.17 -10.66 -7.60
N TYR A 125 -2.33 -10.70 -8.27
CA TYR A 125 -2.64 -9.81 -9.38
C TYR A 125 -2.58 -8.34 -8.97
N THR A 126 -3.16 -7.97 -7.82
CA THR A 126 -3.09 -6.60 -7.29
C THR A 126 -1.64 -6.17 -7.12
N PHE A 127 -0.80 -6.98 -6.44
CA PHE A 127 0.61 -6.64 -6.22
C PHE A 127 1.39 -6.49 -7.52
N ALA A 128 1.17 -7.39 -8.48
CA ALA A 128 1.83 -7.36 -9.79
C ALA A 128 1.44 -6.11 -10.60
N MET A 129 0.17 -5.72 -10.56
CA MET A 129 -0.32 -4.50 -11.23
C MET A 129 0.10 -3.22 -10.50
N LEU A 130 0.20 -3.24 -9.16
CA LEU A 130 0.74 -2.13 -8.38
C LEU A 130 2.19 -1.85 -8.74
N LEU A 131 3.01 -2.88 -8.98
CA LEU A 131 4.36 -2.70 -9.52
C LEU A 131 4.34 -1.90 -10.84
N ALA A 132 3.48 -2.28 -11.79
CA ALA A 132 3.36 -1.57 -13.07
C ALA A 132 2.88 -0.12 -12.89
N ALA A 133 1.98 0.14 -11.94
CA ALA A 133 1.51 1.48 -11.59
C ALA A 133 2.64 2.37 -11.04
N GLU A 134 3.46 1.85 -10.12
CA GLU A 134 4.56 2.61 -9.52
C GLU A 134 5.69 2.89 -10.52
N VAL A 135 6.00 1.94 -11.41
CA VAL A 135 6.97 2.16 -12.50
C VAL A 135 6.47 3.22 -13.47
N THR A 136 5.18 3.20 -13.80
CA THR A 136 4.54 4.22 -14.62
C THR A 136 4.65 5.61 -13.96
N ALA A 137 4.32 5.71 -12.69
CA ALA A 137 4.44 6.97 -11.95
C ALA A 137 5.89 7.46 -11.87
N ALA A 138 6.86 6.56 -11.63
CA ALA A 138 8.28 6.91 -11.64
C ALA A 138 8.71 7.49 -12.99
N ALA A 139 8.24 6.94 -14.10
CA ALA A 139 8.52 7.46 -15.43
C ALA A 139 7.95 8.88 -15.63
N ILE A 140 6.70 9.13 -15.21
CA ILE A 140 6.08 10.46 -15.25
C ILE A 140 6.88 11.46 -14.39
N ILE A 141 7.31 11.05 -13.19
CA ILE A 141 8.10 11.90 -12.29
C ILE A 141 9.45 12.27 -12.92
N ILE A 142 10.09 11.35 -13.66
CA ILE A 142 11.37 11.62 -14.33
C ILE A 142 11.22 12.61 -15.49
N GLN A 143 10.12 12.53 -16.23
CA GLN A 143 9.82 13.43 -17.35
C GLN A 143 9.71 14.90 -16.93
N TYR A 144 9.49 15.17 -15.64
CA TYR A 144 9.61 16.51 -15.07
C TYR A 144 10.95 17.19 -15.37
N TRP A 145 12.06 16.45 -15.38
CA TRP A 145 13.39 17.02 -15.65
C TRP A 145 13.79 16.98 -17.12
N THR A 146 13.41 15.93 -17.85
CA THR A 146 13.82 15.76 -19.25
C THR A 146 12.96 14.76 -19.99
N GLU A 147 12.73 15.05 -21.27
CA GLU A 147 12.11 14.13 -22.23
C GLU A 147 13.03 13.81 -23.41
N ALA A 148 14.28 14.26 -23.36
CA ALA A 148 15.29 13.95 -24.37
C ALA A 148 15.58 12.44 -24.45
N VAL A 149 15.33 11.71 -23.37
CA VAL A 149 15.49 10.26 -23.29
C VAL A 149 14.11 9.60 -23.41
N PRO A 150 13.94 8.61 -24.31
CA PRO A 150 12.65 7.92 -24.46
C PRO A 150 12.17 7.30 -23.15
N VAL A 151 10.88 7.44 -22.85
CA VAL A 151 10.26 6.93 -21.61
C VAL A 151 10.51 5.42 -21.39
N ALA A 152 10.62 4.66 -22.48
CA ALA A 152 10.98 3.23 -22.45
C ALA A 152 12.29 2.96 -21.71
N VAL A 153 13.30 3.83 -21.87
CA VAL A 153 14.61 3.68 -21.23
C VAL A 153 14.46 3.86 -19.72
N TRP A 154 13.71 4.88 -19.29
CA TRP A 154 13.45 5.11 -17.87
C TRP A 154 12.68 3.96 -17.22
N ILE A 155 11.66 3.44 -17.90
CA ILE A 155 10.90 2.27 -17.45
C ILE A 155 11.82 1.06 -17.30
N ALA A 156 12.69 0.79 -18.28
CA ALA A 156 13.64 -0.32 -18.21
C ALA A 156 14.61 -0.17 -17.03
N ILE A 157 15.15 1.03 -16.80
CA ILE A 157 16.07 1.31 -15.69
C ILE A 157 15.36 1.07 -14.34
N VAL A 158 14.16 1.62 -14.15
CA VAL A 158 13.37 1.45 -12.91
C VAL A 158 13.13 -0.03 -12.63
N LEU A 159 12.65 -0.77 -13.63
CA LEU A 159 12.39 -2.20 -13.53
C LEU A 159 13.65 -3.00 -13.20
N LEU A 160 14.77 -2.76 -13.90
CA LEU A 160 16.01 -3.51 -13.68
C LEU A 160 16.55 -3.36 -12.26
N VAL A 161 16.46 -2.17 -11.68
CA VAL A 161 16.92 -1.97 -10.30
C VAL A 161 15.95 -2.61 -9.31
N ILE A 162 14.63 -2.47 -9.50
CA ILE A 162 13.65 -3.17 -8.66
C ILE A 162 13.90 -4.69 -8.68
N LEU A 163 14.20 -5.24 -9.86
CA LEU A 163 14.55 -6.65 -10.02
C LEU A 163 15.85 -7.02 -9.28
N ALA A 164 16.89 -6.21 -9.43
CA ALA A 164 18.17 -6.42 -8.76
C ALA A 164 18.03 -6.45 -7.23
N LEU A 165 17.25 -5.52 -6.67
CA LEU A 165 16.96 -5.47 -5.23
C LEU A 165 16.22 -6.72 -4.73
N ASN A 166 15.33 -7.28 -5.56
CA ASN A 166 14.50 -8.42 -5.17
C ASN A 166 15.16 -9.79 -5.36
N ILE A 167 16.20 -9.91 -6.20
CA ILE A 167 16.88 -11.20 -6.46
C ILE A 167 18.09 -11.44 -5.53
N ILE A 168 18.78 -10.39 -5.06
CA ILE A 168 20.08 -10.53 -4.38
C ILE A 168 19.97 -11.06 -2.96
N ALA A 169 19.21 -10.43 -2.06
CA ALA A 169 19.03 -10.86 -0.66
C ALA A 169 17.90 -10.06 0.02
N VAL A 170 17.08 -10.71 0.83
CA VAL A 170 16.01 -10.05 1.60
C VAL A 170 16.53 -9.01 2.58
N SER A 171 17.72 -9.22 3.16
CA SER A 171 18.35 -8.25 4.06
C SER A 171 18.74 -6.94 3.35
N PHE A 172 19.15 -7.01 2.09
CA PHE A 172 19.47 -5.82 1.29
C PHE A 172 18.21 -5.04 0.95
N PHE A 173 17.13 -5.74 0.59
CA PHE A 173 15.79 -5.16 0.44
C PHE A 173 15.37 -4.42 1.73
N GLY A 174 15.48 -5.06 2.89
CA GLY A 174 15.09 -4.47 4.17
C GLY A 174 15.88 -3.20 4.51
N GLU A 175 17.19 -3.17 4.22
CA GLU A 175 18.03 -2.00 4.47
C GLU A 175 17.74 -0.87 3.48
N ALA A 176 17.57 -1.18 2.19
CA ALA A 176 17.17 -0.18 1.19
C ALA A 176 15.82 0.47 1.58
N GLU A 177 14.84 -0.34 1.99
CA GLU A 177 13.55 0.16 2.45
C GLU A 177 13.64 1.00 3.71
N PHE A 178 14.55 0.69 4.64
CA PHE A 178 14.76 1.54 5.80
C PHE A 178 15.17 2.97 5.40
N TRP A 179 16.11 3.10 4.46
CA TRP A 179 16.56 4.41 3.95
C TRP A 179 15.47 5.11 3.12
N PHE A 180 14.80 4.39 2.21
CA PHE A 180 13.72 4.96 1.42
C PHE A 180 12.55 5.43 2.28
N ALA A 181 12.13 4.65 3.27
CA ALA A 181 11.09 5.04 4.22
C ALA A 181 11.48 6.28 5.04
N SER A 182 12.77 6.41 5.41
CA SER A 182 13.27 7.60 6.11
C SER A 182 13.16 8.86 5.25
N ILE A 183 13.56 8.79 3.98
CA ILE A 183 13.43 9.90 3.02
C ILE A 183 11.95 10.27 2.83
N LYS A 184 11.06 9.28 2.64
CA LYS A 184 9.62 9.50 2.47
C LYS A 184 9.00 10.25 3.66
N ILE A 185 9.31 9.80 4.88
CA ILE A 185 8.77 10.40 6.11
C ILE A 185 9.28 11.84 6.28
N LEU A 186 10.57 12.08 6.06
CA LEU A 186 11.13 13.44 6.12
C LEU A 186 10.52 14.35 5.06
N ALA A 187 10.34 13.85 3.82
CA ALA A 187 9.74 14.60 2.74
C ALA A 187 8.29 15.00 3.05
N ILE A 188 7.43 14.06 3.49
CA ILE A 188 6.02 14.38 3.78
C ILE A 188 5.89 15.31 5.00
N LEU A 189 6.71 15.12 6.05
CA LEU A 189 6.71 16.02 7.21
C LEU A 189 7.17 17.42 6.81
N GLY A 190 8.23 17.53 6.00
CA GLY A 190 8.70 18.80 5.46
C GLY A 190 7.64 19.50 4.60
N LEU A 191 6.91 18.74 3.77
CA LEU A 191 5.80 19.26 2.96
C LEU A 191 4.62 19.74 3.81
N ILE A 192 4.32 19.05 4.91
CA ILE A 192 3.27 19.49 5.84
C ILE A 192 3.67 20.80 6.52
N VAL A 193 4.90 20.89 7.03
CA VAL A 193 5.43 22.13 7.63
C VAL A 193 5.42 23.26 6.61
N LEU A 194 5.90 23.01 5.39
CA LEU A 194 5.86 23.98 4.31
C LEU A 194 4.42 24.44 4.01
N GLY A 195 3.48 23.51 3.94
CA GLY A 195 2.07 23.83 3.73
C GLY A 195 1.51 24.77 4.79
N VAL A 196 1.85 24.55 6.06
CA VAL A 196 1.48 25.45 7.17
C VAL A 196 2.12 26.83 7.00
N VAL A 197 3.40 26.90 6.62
CA VAL A 197 4.09 28.18 6.38
C VAL A 197 3.42 28.95 5.23
N LEU A 198 3.12 28.29 4.12
CA LEU A 198 2.44 28.89 2.96
C LEU A 198 1.01 29.32 3.29
N PHE A 199 0.29 28.54 4.12
CA PHE A 199 -1.05 28.87 4.58
C PHE A 199 -1.09 30.25 5.28
N PHE A 200 -0.06 30.58 6.06
CA PHE A 200 0.06 31.86 6.76
C PHE A 200 0.79 32.95 5.96
N GLY A 201 1.21 32.68 4.71
CA GLY A 201 1.88 33.66 3.85
C GLY A 201 3.39 33.79 4.06
N GLY A 202 4.04 32.77 4.64
CA GLY A 202 5.49 32.73 4.82
C GLY A 202 6.29 32.36 3.57
N GLY A 203 5.67 32.34 2.38
CA GLY A 203 6.35 32.09 1.11
C GLY A 203 7.14 33.31 0.61
N PRO A 204 8.04 33.13 -0.37
CA PRO A 204 8.81 34.24 -0.98
C PRO A 204 7.95 35.37 -1.57
N ASN A 205 6.74 35.04 -2.02
CA ASN A 205 5.76 35.99 -2.54
C ASN A 205 4.98 36.72 -1.44
N HIS A 206 5.19 36.38 -0.15
CA HIS A 206 4.45 36.87 1.02
C HIS A 206 2.93 36.78 0.88
N ASP A 207 2.46 35.86 0.03
CA ASP A 207 1.05 35.73 -0.31
C ASP A 207 0.36 34.75 0.65
N ARG A 208 -0.59 35.26 1.43
CA ARG A 208 -1.34 34.45 2.39
C ARG A 208 -2.41 33.63 1.68
N LEU A 209 -2.18 32.32 1.57
CA LEU A 209 -3.15 31.40 0.96
C LEU A 209 -4.39 31.20 1.84
N GLY A 210 -4.23 30.87 3.13
CA GLY A 210 -5.35 30.48 3.99
C GLY A 210 -6.23 29.40 3.33
N PHE A 211 -7.54 29.61 3.36
CA PHE A 211 -8.52 28.77 2.65
C PHE A 211 -8.93 29.34 1.28
N ARG A 212 -8.06 30.12 0.62
CA ARG A 212 -8.37 30.77 -0.66
C ARG A 212 -8.95 29.79 -1.67
N TYR A 213 -8.28 28.67 -1.95
CA TYR A 213 -8.75 27.69 -2.94
C TYR A 213 -10.00 26.92 -2.53
N TRP A 214 -10.37 26.94 -1.24
CA TRP A 214 -11.65 26.41 -0.77
C TRP A 214 -12.81 27.38 -0.97
N ASN A 215 -12.51 28.67 -1.13
CA ASN A 215 -13.51 29.70 -1.43
C ASN A 215 -13.58 29.98 -2.94
N GLU A 216 -12.43 30.14 -3.59
CA GLU A 216 -12.27 30.48 -4.99
C GLU A 216 -11.13 29.66 -5.62
N PRO A 217 -11.40 28.79 -6.61
CA PRO A 217 -12.67 28.61 -7.35
C PRO A 217 -13.75 27.84 -6.57
N GLY A 218 -13.42 27.28 -5.40
CA GLY A 218 -14.39 26.69 -4.48
C GLY A 218 -13.97 25.35 -3.90
N ALA A 219 -14.65 24.94 -2.83
CA ALA A 219 -14.31 23.70 -2.11
C ALA A 219 -14.66 22.42 -2.90
N PHE A 220 -15.63 22.50 -3.82
CA PHE A 220 -16.12 21.38 -4.61
C PHE A 220 -16.07 21.72 -6.10
N ASN A 221 -15.54 20.80 -6.90
CA ASN A 221 -15.76 20.74 -8.33
C ASN A 221 -16.84 19.66 -8.60
N PRO A 222 -18.10 20.02 -8.94
CA PRO A 222 -19.16 19.05 -9.15
C PRO A 222 -18.79 18.01 -10.22
N PHE A 223 -18.97 16.73 -9.90
CA PHE A 223 -18.56 15.62 -10.77
C PHE A 223 -19.76 15.02 -11.50
N ILE A 224 -19.67 14.92 -12.84
CA ILE A 224 -20.70 14.39 -13.77
C ILE A 224 -22.01 15.20 -13.80
N ALA A 225 -22.63 15.43 -12.65
CA ALA A 225 -23.84 16.22 -12.48
C ALA A 225 -23.53 17.62 -11.91
N LYS A 226 -24.48 18.53 -12.00
CA LYS A 226 -24.40 19.87 -11.38
C LYS A 226 -25.05 19.87 -9.98
N GLY A 227 -24.81 20.93 -9.21
CA GLY A 227 -25.44 21.16 -7.91
C GLY A 227 -25.11 20.10 -6.85
N ASN A 228 -26.06 19.82 -5.97
CA ASN A 228 -25.86 18.90 -4.84
C ASN A 228 -25.56 17.46 -5.29
N SER A 229 -26.21 16.98 -6.36
CA SER A 229 -25.92 15.66 -6.93
C SER A 229 -24.48 15.56 -7.43
N GLY A 230 -23.98 16.62 -8.08
CA GLY A 230 -22.58 16.69 -8.50
C GLY A 230 -21.59 16.68 -7.35
N ARG A 231 -21.91 17.38 -6.24
CA ARG A 231 -21.10 17.36 -5.01
C ARG A 231 -21.08 16.00 -4.33
N PHE A 232 -22.21 15.29 -4.34
CA PHE A 232 -22.32 13.93 -3.83
C PHE A 232 -21.47 12.95 -4.64
N LEU A 233 -21.57 13.01 -5.98
CA LEU A 233 -20.76 12.19 -6.88
C LEU A 233 -19.27 12.52 -6.77
N ALA A 234 -18.93 13.80 -6.55
CA ALA A 234 -17.56 14.25 -6.33
C ALA A 234 -16.95 13.60 -5.07
N PHE A 235 -17.71 13.53 -3.97
CA PHE A 235 -17.28 12.80 -2.77
C PHE A 235 -17.03 11.31 -3.06
N TRP A 236 -17.97 10.62 -3.71
CA TRP A 236 -17.81 9.20 -4.02
C TRP A 236 -16.61 8.93 -4.93
N TYR A 237 -16.39 9.79 -5.92
CA TYR A 237 -15.22 9.70 -6.78
C TYR A 237 -13.92 9.84 -5.97
N ALA A 238 -13.81 10.85 -5.10
CA ALA A 238 -12.64 11.00 -4.22
C ALA A 238 -12.47 9.83 -3.25
N PHE A 239 -13.55 9.33 -2.65
CA PHE A 239 -13.52 8.19 -1.75
C PHE A 239 -12.95 6.95 -2.47
N ILE A 240 -13.47 6.61 -3.65
CA ILE A 240 -12.99 5.48 -4.45
C ILE A 240 -11.52 5.69 -4.84
N LYS A 241 -11.18 6.85 -5.41
CA LYS A 241 -9.82 7.15 -5.88
C LYS A 241 -8.79 7.20 -4.75
N SER A 242 -9.18 7.64 -3.55
CA SER A 242 -8.30 7.61 -2.38
C SER A 242 -7.87 6.18 -2.02
N GLY A 243 -8.68 5.17 -2.35
CA GLY A 243 -8.39 3.76 -2.09
C GLY A 243 -7.02 3.31 -2.60
N PHE A 244 -6.59 3.78 -3.78
CA PHE A 244 -5.27 3.48 -4.33
C PHE A 244 -4.13 3.85 -3.37
N ALA A 245 -4.27 4.95 -2.60
CA ALA A 245 -3.24 5.40 -1.67
C ALA A 245 -3.10 4.52 -0.42
N PHE A 246 -4.07 3.63 -0.17
CA PHE A 246 -4.12 2.79 1.03
C PHE A 246 -4.17 1.29 0.76
N ILE A 247 -4.56 0.88 -0.44
CA ILE A 247 -4.76 -0.54 -0.76
C ILE A 247 -3.47 -1.34 -0.58
N MET A 248 -3.64 -2.59 -0.14
CA MET A 248 -2.54 -3.52 0.21
C MET A 248 -1.58 -3.05 1.31
N SER A 249 -1.81 -1.88 1.91
CA SER A 249 -0.91 -1.32 2.92
C SER A 249 -0.93 -2.10 4.23
N PRO A 250 -2.10 -2.51 4.78
CA PRO A 250 -2.14 -3.44 5.90
C PRO A 250 -1.49 -4.79 5.57
N GLU A 251 -1.73 -5.31 4.36
CA GLU A 251 -1.22 -6.61 3.91
C GLU A 251 0.29 -6.62 3.74
N LEU A 252 0.90 -5.51 3.35
CA LEU A 252 2.36 -5.35 3.35
C LEU A 252 2.93 -5.55 4.77
N VAL A 253 2.28 -4.97 5.78
CA VAL A 253 2.70 -5.11 7.19
C VAL A 253 2.58 -6.56 7.66
N VAL A 254 1.47 -7.22 7.33
CA VAL A 254 1.21 -8.62 7.67
C VAL A 254 2.19 -9.56 6.97
N THR A 255 2.43 -9.35 5.68
CA THR A 255 3.36 -10.18 4.88
C THR A 255 4.78 -10.07 5.42
N ALA A 256 5.22 -8.85 5.72
CA ALA A 256 6.54 -8.63 6.34
C ALA A 256 6.63 -9.23 7.74
N ALA A 257 5.51 -9.30 8.47
CA ALA A 257 5.49 -9.92 9.79
C ALA A 257 5.69 -11.44 9.75
N GLY A 258 5.32 -12.12 8.66
CA GLY A 258 5.62 -13.54 8.45
C GLY A 258 7.13 -13.84 8.40
N GLU A 259 7.93 -12.84 8.00
CA GLU A 259 9.40 -12.91 7.96
C GLU A 259 10.08 -12.14 9.12
N ALA A 260 9.30 -11.60 10.06
CA ALA A 260 9.78 -10.78 11.17
C ALA A 260 10.11 -11.58 12.44
N GLU A 261 11.05 -11.07 13.23
CA GLU A 261 11.27 -11.54 14.60
C GLU A 261 10.07 -11.18 15.51
N ALA A 262 9.64 -12.12 16.35
CA ALA A 262 8.59 -11.91 17.38
C ALA A 262 7.29 -11.25 16.86
N PRO A 263 6.57 -11.85 15.89
CA PRO A 263 5.39 -11.27 15.23
C PRO A 263 4.28 -10.89 16.21
N ARG A 264 4.04 -11.71 17.25
CA ARG A 264 3.03 -11.45 18.29
C ARG A 264 3.25 -10.15 19.07
N ARG A 265 4.49 -9.66 19.13
CA ARG A 265 4.84 -8.39 19.80
C ARG A 265 4.90 -7.23 18.83
N ASN A 266 5.40 -7.45 17.61
CA ASN A 266 5.70 -6.38 16.68
C ASN A 266 4.49 -5.94 15.85
N ILE A 267 3.61 -6.87 15.45
CA ILE A 267 2.38 -6.55 14.69
C ILE A 267 1.44 -5.63 15.49
N PRO A 268 1.11 -5.90 16.78
CA PRO A 268 0.22 -5.01 17.54
C PRO A 268 0.76 -3.59 17.64
N LYS A 269 2.09 -3.44 17.83
CA LYS A 269 2.74 -2.14 17.88
C LYS A 269 2.64 -1.40 16.54
N ALA A 270 2.70 -2.12 15.42
CA ALA A 270 2.51 -1.53 14.09
C ALA A 270 1.05 -1.12 13.87
N ALA A 271 0.09 -1.99 14.21
CA ALA A 271 -1.35 -1.72 14.10
C ALA A 271 -1.77 -0.49 14.93
N ASN A 272 -1.35 -0.42 16.20
CA ASN A 272 -1.67 0.72 17.08
C ASN A 272 -1.07 2.04 16.59
N ARG A 273 0.12 2.00 15.95
CA ARG A 273 0.77 3.19 15.40
C ARG A 273 0.23 3.60 14.03
N PHE A 274 -0.49 2.70 13.36
CA PHE A 274 -0.99 2.89 12.00
C PHE A 274 -1.91 4.12 11.89
N ILE A 275 -2.79 4.33 12.87
CA ILE A 275 -3.73 5.48 12.89
C ILE A 275 -3.03 6.83 12.87
N TYR A 276 -1.95 7.00 13.65
CA TYR A 276 -1.22 8.26 13.71
C TYR A 276 -0.60 8.60 12.35
N ARG A 277 -0.09 7.58 11.64
CA ARG A 277 0.44 7.74 10.29
C ARG A 277 -0.66 8.12 9.29
N LEU A 278 -1.86 7.52 9.38
CA LEU A 278 -2.97 7.83 8.49
C LEU A 278 -3.39 9.29 8.64
N PHE A 279 -3.58 9.74 9.89
CA PHE A 279 -3.91 11.13 10.13
C PHE A 279 -2.77 12.07 9.72
N ALA A 280 -1.54 11.83 10.19
CA ALA A 280 -0.42 12.73 9.97
C ALA A 280 -0.03 12.87 8.50
N PHE A 281 0.02 11.79 7.73
CA PHE A 281 0.52 11.87 6.35
C PHE A 281 -0.58 12.04 5.32
N TYR A 282 -1.70 11.35 5.49
CA TYR A 282 -2.74 11.30 4.47
C TYR A 282 -3.79 12.41 4.67
N VAL A 283 -4.31 12.57 5.89
CA VAL A 283 -5.31 13.62 6.17
C VAL A 283 -4.66 15.00 6.14
N LEU A 284 -3.57 15.24 6.88
CA LEU A 284 -2.88 16.54 6.82
C LEU A 284 -2.25 16.78 5.45
N GLY A 285 -1.69 15.76 4.80
CA GLY A 285 -1.10 15.90 3.46
C GLY A 285 -2.13 16.34 2.42
N THR A 286 -3.32 15.75 2.42
CA THR A 286 -4.40 16.18 1.49
C THR A 286 -5.02 17.52 1.86
N LEU A 287 -5.10 17.87 3.15
CA LEU A 287 -5.46 19.22 3.57
C LEU A 287 -4.46 20.25 3.02
N VAL A 288 -3.16 19.98 3.15
CA VAL A 288 -2.08 20.82 2.60
C VAL A 288 -2.22 20.97 1.09
N ILE A 289 -2.39 19.87 0.36
CA ILE A 289 -2.66 19.90 -1.08
C ILE A 289 -3.85 20.83 -1.38
N GLY A 290 -4.97 20.65 -0.68
CA GLY A 290 -6.18 21.43 -0.93
C GLY A 290 -6.08 22.92 -0.57
N VAL A 291 -5.19 23.34 0.34
CA VAL A 291 -4.97 24.76 0.65
C VAL A 291 -3.87 25.40 -0.19
N THR A 292 -2.96 24.61 -0.76
CA THR A 292 -1.79 25.10 -1.51
C THR A 292 -1.96 25.10 -3.02
N VAL A 293 -2.87 24.30 -3.56
CA VAL A 293 -3.08 24.18 -5.01
C VAL A 293 -4.56 24.30 -5.34
N SER A 294 -4.88 25.08 -6.37
CA SER A 294 -6.23 25.17 -6.91
C SER A 294 -6.57 23.92 -7.73
N TYR A 295 -7.81 23.44 -7.67
CA TYR A 295 -8.21 22.30 -8.50
C TYR A 295 -8.22 22.62 -10.01
N ASN A 296 -8.29 23.90 -10.39
CA ASN A 296 -8.25 24.36 -11.77
C ASN A 296 -6.87 24.92 -12.17
N ASP A 297 -5.82 24.61 -11.41
CA ASP A 297 -4.46 25.04 -11.70
C ASP A 297 -4.01 24.54 -13.08
N PRO A 298 -3.50 25.41 -13.98
CA PRO A 298 -3.10 25.00 -15.32
C PRO A 298 -2.01 23.93 -15.35
N SER A 299 -1.05 23.95 -14.43
CA SER A 299 0.00 22.93 -14.33
C SER A 299 -0.56 21.60 -13.85
N LEU A 300 -1.58 21.62 -12.98
CA LEU A 300 -2.27 20.41 -12.57
C LEU A 300 -3.07 19.79 -13.72
N LEU A 301 -3.79 20.62 -14.49
CA LEU A 301 -4.60 20.18 -15.62
C LEU A 301 -3.74 19.67 -16.78
N SER A 302 -2.62 20.33 -17.06
CA SER A 302 -1.71 19.93 -18.14
C SER A 302 -0.95 18.63 -17.83
N ALA A 303 -0.59 18.40 -16.57
CA ALA A 303 -0.02 17.12 -16.12
C ALA A 303 -0.98 15.94 -16.32
N ILE A 304 -2.29 16.18 -16.22
CA ILE A 304 -3.32 15.14 -16.31
C ILE A 304 -3.77 14.90 -17.75
N ASN A 305 -3.98 15.97 -18.53
CA ASN A 305 -4.57 15.88 -19.87
C ASN A 305 -3.52 15.66 -20.96
N ASP A 306 -2.40 16.38 -20.90
CA ASP A 306 -1.46 16.48 -22.02
C ASP A 306 -0.10 15.86 -21.71
N GLY A 307 0.14 15.45 -20.46
CA GLY A 307 1.46 15.04 -19.99
C GLY A 307 2.51 16.15 -20.20
N ALA A 308 2.08 17.41 -20.09
CA ALA A 308 2.84 18.55 -20.57
C ALA A 308 4.17 18.74 -19.83
N HIS A 309 5.18 19.19 -20.59
CA HIS A 309 6.56 19.38 -20.15
C HIS A 309 6.68 20.24 -18.88
N GLY A 310 7.46 19.78 -17.90
CA GLY A 310 7.80 20.53 -16.69
C GLY A 310 6.64 20.75 -15.71
N ALA A 311 5.45 20.21 -16.00
CA ALA A 311 4.33 20.20 -15.07
C ALA A 311 4.64 19.20 -13.94
N GLY A 312 4.60 19.66 -12.69
CA GLY A 312 4.77 18.78 -11.55
C GLY A 312 3.65 17.74 -11.50
N ALA A 313 3.96 16.47 -11.73
CA ALA A 313 2.97 15.39 -11.59
C ALA A 313 2.39 15.31 -10.16
N SER A 314 3.09 15.88 -9.19
CA SER A 314 2.64 16.00 -7.82
C SER A 314 2.09 17.40 -7.50
N PRO A 315 0.91 17.51 -6.86
CA PRO A 315 0.42 18.78 -6.37
C PRO A 315 1.38 19.43 -5.35
N PHE A 316 2.20 18.66 -4.63
CA PHE A 316 3.21 19.25 -3.75
C PHE A 316 4.31 19.98 -4.52
N VAL A 317 4.71 19.46 -5.68
CA VAL A 317 5.71 20.11 -6.55
C VAL A 317 5.10 21.39 -7.15
N ILE A 318 3.84 21.31 -7.61
CA ILE A 318 3.10 22.48 -8.11
C ILE A 318 2.96 23.56 -7.03
N ALA A 319 2.61 23.20 -5.79
CA ALA A 319 2.51 24.13 -4.68
C ALA A 319 3.81 24.92 -4.45
N ILE A 320 4.96 24.25 -4.53
CA ILE A 320 6.28 24.86 -4.37
C ILE A 320 6.60 25.81 -5.52
N GLN A 321 6.26 25.41 -6.75
CA GLN A 321 6.41 26.27 -7.94
C GLN A 321 5.53 27.52 -7.85
N ASN A 322 4.25 27.36 -7.48
CA ASN A 322 3.29 28.45 -7.32
C ASN A 322 3.70 29.42 -6.20
N ALA A 323 4.32 28.92 -5.13
CA ALA A 323 4.88 29.74 -4.07
C ALA A 323 6.16 30.51 -4.47
N GLY A 324 6.73 30.21 -5.64
CA GLY A 324 7.97 30.84 -6.13
C GLY A 324 9.24 30.35 -5.43
N ILE A 325 9.20 29.19 -4.76
CA ILE A 325 10.36 28.64 -4.04
C ILE A 325 11.28 27.93 -5.04
N LYS A 326 12.48 28.47 -5.24
CA LYS A 326 13.45 27.95 -6.20
C LYS A 326 14.18 26.72 -5.64
N GLY A 327 14.36 25.69 -6.45
CA GLY A 327 15.18 24.51 -6.14
C GLY A 327 14.46 23.42 -5.32
N LEU A 328 13.61 23.79 -4.37
CA LEU A 328 12.90 22.83 -3.50
C LEU A 328 11.97 21.89 -4.29
N ASN A 329 11.39 22.37 -5.38
CA ASN A 329 10.58 21.60 -6.30
C ASN A 329 11.35 20.38 -6.86
N HIS A 330 12.62 20.54 -7.22
CA HIS A 330 13.46 19.44 -7.71
C HIS A 330 13.81 18.45 -6.60
N VAL A 331 14.09 18.93 -5.38
CA VAL A 331 14.38 18.07 -4.22
C VAL A 331 13.18 17.21 -3.87
N ILE A 332 11.99 17.81 -3.82
CA ILE A 332 10.74 17.09 -3.54
C ILE A 332 10.39 16.15 -4.69
N ASN A 333 10.56 16.55 -5.95
CA ASN A 333 10.31 15.64 -7.07
C ASN A 333 11.24 14.42 -7.03
N ALA A 334 12.51 14.59 -6.64
CA ALA A 334 13.45 13.49 -6.41
C ALA A 334 13.03 12.60 -5.23
N ALA A 335 12.57 13.17 -4.12
CA ALA A 335 12.05 12.41 -2.99
C ALA A 335 10.82 11.57 -3.40
N ILE A 336 9.91 12.13 -4.19
CA ILE A 336 8.73 11.42 -4.72
C ILE A 336 9.16 10.30 -5.69
N LEU A 337 10.18 10.51 -6.52
CA LEU A 337 10.74 9.45 -7.35
C LEU A 337 11.25 8.27 -6.52
N THR A 338 12.03 8.54 -5.47
CA THR A 338 12.49 7.48 -4.55
C THR A 338 11.31 6.81 -3.86
N SER A 339 10.21 7.56 -3.63
CA SER A 339 9.00 7.02 -3.04
C SER A 339 8.32 6.00 -3.95
N ALA A 340 8.13 6.35 -5.22
CA ALA A 340 7.55 5.46 -6.24
C ALA A 340 8.38 4.18 -6.40
N TRP A 341 9.70 4.34 -6.48
CA TRP A 341 10.63 3.23 -6.63
C TRP A 341 10.58 2.23 -5.47
N SER A 342 10.59 2.74 -4.24
CA SER A 342 10.47 1.95 -3.02
C SER A 342 9.12 1.23 -2.93
N SER A 343 8.03 1.90 -3.27
CA SER A 343 6.71 1.26 -3.33
C SER A 343 6.68 0.13 -4.36
N GLY A 344 7.19 0.35 -5.58
CA GLY A 344 7.30 -0.70 -6.61
C GLY A 344 8.15 -1.89 -6.15
N ASN A 345 9.27 -1.62 -5.47
CA ASN A 345 10.12 -2.64 -4.86
C ASN A 345 9.36 -3.47 -3.80
N ALA A 346 8.59 -2.83 -2.92
CA ALA A 346 7.76 -3.50 -1.91
C ALA A 346 6.61 -4.34 -2.52
N TRP A 347 6.05 -3.90 -3.66
CA TRP A 347 5.01 -4.65 -4.37
C TRP A 347 5.55 -5.88 -5.09
N LEU A 348 6.73 -5.80 -5.71
CA LEU A 348 7.39 -6.99 -6.26
C LEU A 348 7.74 -8.00 -5.16
N PHE A 349 8.24 -7.51 -4.02
CA PHE A 349 8.49 -8.34 -2.85
C PHE A 349 7.21 -9.04 -2.40
N SER A 350 6.13 -8.29 -2.14
CA SER A 350 4.86 -8.87 -1.65
C SER A 350 4.20 -9.81 -2.65
N GLY A 351 4.18 -9.45 -3.94
CA GLY A 351 3.61 -10.28 -5.00
C GLY A 351 4.33 -11.62 -5.16
N SER A 352 5.66 -11.61 -5.15
CA SER A 352 6.44 -12.85 -5.23
C SER A 352 6.23 -13.78 -4.01
N ARG A 353 6.07 -13.21 -2.80
CA ARG A 353 5.79 -14.00 -1.59
C ARG A 353 4.35 -14.48 -1.54
N MET A 354 3.41 -13.70 -2.06
CA MET A 354 2.03 -14.14 -2.23
C MET A 354 1.98 -15.39 -3.14
N LEU A 355 2.65 -15.35 -4.29
CA LEU A 355 2.68 -16.49 -5.21
C LEU A 355 3.40 -17.71 -4.63
N TYR A 356 4.48 -17.49 -3.87
CA TYR A 356 5.16 -18.54 -3.11
C TYR A 356 4.21 -19.17 -2.06
N SER A 357 3.49 -18.35 -1.29
CA SER A 357 2.50 -18.82 -0.31
C SER A 357 1.40 -19.65 -0.95
N LEU A 358 0.92 -19.28 -2.14
CA LEU A 358 -0.09 -20.07 -2.86
C LEU A 358 0.45 -21.42 -3.32
N ALA A 359 1.74 -21.49 -3.69
CA ALA A 359 2.34 -22.75 -4.07
C ALA A 359 2.55 -23.67 -2.86
N LEU A 360 2.74 -23.13 -1.66
CA LEU A 360 2.80 -23.90 -0.41
C LEU A 360 1.45 -24.55 -0.08
N THR A 361 0.34 -23.87 -0.36
CA THR A 361 -1.02 -24.37 -0.12
C THR A 361 -1.59 -25.17 -1.28
N GLU A 362 -0.76 -25.58 -2.25
CA GLU A 362 -1.16 -26.30 -3.47
C GLU A 362 -2.18 -25.53 -4.35
N GLN A 363 -2.26 -24.20 -4.18
CA GLN A 363 -3.13 -23.28 -4.94
C GLN A 363 -2.42 -22.59 -6.11
N ALA A 364 -1.10 -22.80 -6.25
CA ALA A 364 -0.32 -22.41 -7.41
C ALA A 364 0.70 -23.51 -7.78
N PRO A 365 1.20 -23.55 -9.03
CA PRO A 365 2.19 -24.53 -9.46
C PRO A 365 3.43 -24.59 -8.56
N LYS A 366 3.89 -25.81 -8.23
CA LYS A 366 5.05 -26.07 -7.34
C LYS A 366 6.37 -25.45 -7.83
N ILE A 367 6.45 -25.00 -9.08
CA ILE A 367 7.62 -24.30 -9.62
C ILE A 367 7.94 -23.01 -8.84
N PHE A 368 6.93 -22.36 -8.27
CA PHE A 368 7.09 -21.12 -7.52
C PHE A 368 7.74 -21.31 -6.14
N LEU A 369 7.86 -22.56 -5.66
CA LEU A 369 8.56 -22.88 -4.41
C LEU A 369 10.09 -22.85 -4.53
N LYS A 370 10.63 -22.73 -5.76
CA LYS A 370 12.08 -22.73 -5.99
C LYS A 370 12.73 -21.48 -5.39
N CYS A 371 13.49 -21.68 -4.32
CA CYS A 371 14.27 -20.64 -3.67
C CYS A 371 15.74 -20.67 -4.09
N ASN A 372 16.40 -19.51 -4.14
CA ASN A 372 17.86 -19.43 -4.27
C ASN A 372 18.55 -19.72 -2.91
N ARG A 373 19.89 -19.81 -2.88
CA ARG A 373 20.67 -20.09 -1.64
C ARG A 373 20.41 -19.11 -0.49
N LYS A 374 19.88 -17.93 -0.80
CA LYS A 374 19.57 -16.85 0.15
C LYS A 374 18.09 -16.82 0.56
N GLY A 375 17.29 -17.80 0.15
CA GLY A 375 15.87 -17.92 0.53
C GLY A 375 14.92 -17.03 -0.26
N VAL A 376 15.32 -16.56 -1.46
CA VAL A 376 14.44 -15.75 -2.33
C VAL A 376 13.74 -16.67 -3.34
N PRO A 377 12.39 -16.61 -3.46
CA PRO A 377 11.62 -17.40 -4.42
C PRO A 377 11.75 -16.81 -5.84
N TRP A 378 12.91 -17.03 -6.47
CA TRP A 378 13.32 -16.32 -7.69
C TRP A 378 12.39 -16.54 -8.89
N VAL A 379 11.75 -17.71 -9.02
CA VAL A 379 10.77 -17.97 -10.09
C VAL A 379 9.53 -17.09 -9.90
N ALA A 380 9.04 -16.97 -8.67
CA ALA A 380 7.90 -16.12 -8.34
C ALA A 380 8.23 -14.63 -8.53
N VAL A 381 9.47 -14.22 -8.23
CA VAL A 381 9.98 -12.87 -8.52
C VAL A 381 9.95 -12.59 -10.01
N LEU A 382 10.56 -13.44 -10.85
CA LEU A 382 10.59 -13.22 -12.30
C LEU A 382 9.20 -13.21 -12.92
N PHE A 383 8.32 -14.12 -12.50
CA PHE A 383 6.95 -14.17 -13.03
C PHE A 383 6.15 -12.92 -12.68
N THR A 384 6.25 -12.44 -11.43
CA THR A 384 5.60 -11.19 -11.00
C THR A 384 6.21 -9.98 -11.71
N PHE A 385 7.54 -9.97 -11.91
CA PHE A 385 8.26 -8.91 -12.62
C PHE A 385 7.80 -8.76 -14.08
N CYS A 386 7.51 -9.86 -14.78
CA CYS A 386 7.00 -9.80 -16.16
C CYS A 386 5.72 -8.96 -16.30
N ILE A 387 4.85 -8.95 -15.28
CA ILE A 387 3.65 -8.10 -15.28
C ILE A 387 4.01 -6.62 -15.12
N GLY A 388 5.08 -6.32 -14.37
CA GLY A 388 5.64 -4.97 -14.28
C GLY A 388 6.03 -4.37 -15.63
N CYS A 389 6.40 -5.21 -16.62
CA CYS A 389 6.68 -4.77 -17.99
C CYS A 389 5.45 -4.16 -18.69
N LEU A 390 4.23 -4.34 -18.19
CA LEU A 390 3.06 -3.60 -18.70
C LEU A 390 3.23 -2.09 -18.57
N ALA A 391 4.15 -1.60 -17.73
CA ALA A 391 4.53 -0.19 -17.72
C ALA A 391 5.00 0.32 -19.10
N PHE A 392 5.50 -0.53 -20.01
CA PHE A 392 5.83 -0.13 -21.39
C PHE A 392 4.62 0.33 -22.22
N LEU A 393 3.37 0.17 -21.76
CA LEU A 393 2.21 0.81 -22.39
C LEU A 393 2.32 2.35 -22.45
N ASN A 394 3.16 2.95 -21.60
CA ASN A 394 3.54 4.37 -21.64
C ASN A 394 4.23 4.79 -22.96
N VAL A 395 4.73 3.84 -23.75
CA VAL A 395 5.38 4.16 -25.04
C VAL A 395 4.35 4.51 -26.10
N SER A 396 3.16 3.90 -26.04
CA SER A 396 2.08 4.10 -27.02
C SER A 396 0.92 4.93 -26.48
N ASN A 397 0.91 5.26 -25.19
CA ASN A 397 -0.15 6.02 -24.52
C ASN A 397 0.46 7.01 -23.53
N SER A 398 -0.28 8.07 -23.15
CA SER A 398 0.19 8.99 -22.11
C SER A 398 0.34 8.26 -20.77
N GLY A 399 1.38 8.61 -20.01
CA GLY A 399 1.62 7.98 -18.72
C GLY A 399 0.50 8.21 -17.72
N ALA A 400 -0.16 9.37 -17.77
CA ALA A 400 -1.35 9.66 -16.96
C ALA A 400 -2.50 8.67 -17.24
N ASN A 401 -2.73 8.31 -18.51
CA ASN A 401 -3.78 7.33 -18.86
C ASN A 401 -3.42 5.93 -18.37
N VAL A 402 -2.18 5.48 -18.61
CA VAL A 402 -1.71 4.16 -18.16
C VAL A 402 -1.76 4.06 -16.63
N PHE A 403 -1.33 5.11 -15.93
CA PHE A 403 -1.44 5.20 -14.48
C PHE A 403 -2.89 5.10 -14.01
N ASN A 404 -3.81 5.81 -14.66
CA ASN A 404 -5.24 5.73 -14.34
C ASN A 404 -5.82 4.34 -14.56
N TRP A 405 -5.44 3.63 -15.62
CA TRP A 405 -5.87 2.24 -15.85
C TRP A 405 -5.41 1.31 -14.74
N PHE A 406 -4.11 1.36 -14.39
CA PHE A 406 -3.55 0.47 -13.37
C PHE A 406 -4.08 0.79 -11.97
N THR A 407 -4.19 2.07 -11.62
CA THR A 407 -4.74 2.50 -10.32
C THR A 407 -6.20 2.10 -10.17
N ASN A 408 -7.03 2.22 -11.21
CA ASN A 408 -8.44 1.81 -11.15
C ASN A 408 -8.58 0.31 -10.90
N ILE A 409 -7.86 -0.53 -11.67
CA ILE A 409 -8.00 -1.98 -11.56
C ILE A 409 -7.46 -2.49 -10.22
N THR A 410 -6.32 -1.97 -9.76
CA THR A 410 -5.76 -2.32 -8.45
C THR A 410 -6.66 -1.87 -7.30
N THR A 411 -7.29 -0.71 -7.41
CA THR A 411 -8.23 -0.21 -6.39
C THR A 411 -9.46 -1.11 -6.25
N ILE A 412 -10.07 -1.51 -7.36
CA ILE A 412 -11.22 -2.42 -7.34
C ILE A 412 -10.81 -3.77 -6.73
N SER A 413 -9.68 -4.31 -7.19
CA SER A 413 -9.14 -5.59 -6.73
C SER A 413 -8.86 -5.60 -5.22
N GLY A 414 -8.31 -4.51 -4.66
CA GLY A 414 -8.06 -4.43 -3.23
C GLY A 414 -9.32 -4.19 -2.38
N PHE A 415 -10.36 -3.52 -2.91
CA PHE A 415 -11.64 -3.42 -2.21
C PHE A 415 -12.33 -4.78 -2.11
N ILE A 416 -12.31 -5.57 -3.18
CA ILE A 416 -12.77 -6.96 -3.15
C ILE A 416 -12.01 -7.74 -2.07
N ALA A 417 -10.69 -7.54 -1.99
CA ALA A 417 -9.87 -8.19 -0.97
C ALA A 417 -10.27 -7.81 0.45
N TRP A 418 -10.51 -6.53 0.73
CA TRP A 418 -10.96 -6.09 2.04
C TRP A 418 -12.34 -6.61 2.41
N ILE A 419 -13.28 -6.70 1.46
CA ILE A 419 -14.58 -7.33 1.72
C ILE A 419 -14.38 -8.77 2.20
N VAL A 420 -13.55 -9.55 1.51
CA VAL A 420 -13.32 -10.95 1.89
C VAL A 420 -12.55 -11.07 3.21
N VAL A 421 -11.59 -10.17 3.48
CA VAL A 421 -10.90 -10.09 4.78
C VAL A 421 -11.89 -9.83 5.92
N LEU A 422 -12.83 -8.90 5.74
CA LEU A 422 -13.84 -8.58 6.75
C LEU A 422 -14.78 -9.77 6.99
N ILE A 423 -15.24 -10.44 5.92
CA ILE A 423 -16.04 -11.68 6.04
C ILE A 423 -15.25 -12.76 6.81
N THR A 424 -13.98 -12.94 6.45
CA THR A 424 -13.08 -13.91 7.11
C THR A 424 -12.92 -13.60 8.59
N TYR A 425 -12.73 -12.33 8.94
CA TYR A 425 -12.63 -11.88 10.33
C TYR A 425 -13.91 -12.13 11.13
N LEU A 426 -15.08 -11.87 10.54
CA LEU A 426 -16.35 -12.17 11.20
C LEU A 426 -16.48 -13.67 11.52
N ARG A 427 -16.12 -14.55 10.56
CA ARG A 427 -16.14 -16.01 10.76
C ARG A 427 -15.12 -16.46 11.81
N PHE A 428 -13.91 -15.90 11.76
CA PHE A 428 -12.88 -16.10 12.78
C PHE A 428 -13.39 -15.73 14.19
N ARG A 429 -13.97 -14.53 14.36
CA ARG A 429 -14.50 -14.08 15.66
C ARG A 429 -15.63 -14.97 16.16
N HIS A 430 -16.55 -15.39 15.29
CA HIS A 430 -17.63 -16.30 15.66
C HIS A 430 -17.08 -17.65 16.17
N ALA A 431 -16.07 -18.21 15.50
CA ALA A 431 -15.41 -19.44 15.95
C ALA A 431 -14.75 -19.24 17.33
N MET A 432 -14.03 -18.14 17.54
CA MET A 432 -13.38 -17.85 18.82
C MET A 432 -14.38 -17.66 19.97
N ILE A 433 -15.55 -17.05 19.69
CA ILE A 433 -16.64 -16.92 20.67
C ILE A 433 -17.24 -18.29 20.98
N PHE A 434 -17.55 -19.08 19.96
CA PHE A 434 -18.14 -20.41 20.11
C PHE A 434 -17.26 -21.34 20.95
N HIS A 435 -15.94 -21.28 20.76
CA HIS A 435 -14.97 -22.06 21.52
C HIS A 435 -14.51 -21.40 22.83
N ASN A 436 -15.05 -20.24 23.20
CA ASN A 436 -14.67 -19.46 24.39
C ASN A 436 -13.16 -19.16 24.49
N THR A 437 -12.51 -18.92 23.35
CA THR A 437 -11.06 -18.68 23.25
C THR A 437 -10.70 -17.21 23.04
N LEU A 438 -11.66 -16.28 23.14
CA LEU A 438 -11.34 -14.85 23.00
C LEU A 438 -10.26 -14.37 23.99
N SER A 439 -10.16 -14.97 25.18
CA SER A 439 -9.13 -14.70 26.19
C SER A 439 -7.71 -15.02 25.74
N SER A 440 -7.54 -15.93 24.77
CA SER A 440 -6.22 -16.32 24.26
C SER A 440 -5.66 -15.39 23.20
N LEU A 441 -6.46 -14.43 22.72
CA LEU A 441 -6.05 -13.47 21.69
C LEU A 441 -4.92 -12.55 22.19
N PRO A 442 -3.73 -12.57 21.57
CA PRO A 442 -2.61 -11.71 21.97
C PRO A 442 -2.87 -10.22 21.70
N PHE A 443 -3.72 -9.93 20.73
CA PHE A 443 -4.16 -8.59 20.36
C PHE A 443 -5.66 -8.65 20.08
N ARG A 444 -6.39 -7.60 20.48
CA ARG A 444 -7.82 -7.47 20.25
C ARG A 444 -8.11 -6.15 19.57
N THR A 445 -8.89 -6.23 18.51
CA THR A 445 -9.43 -5.09 17.79
C THR A 445 -10.22 -4.20 18.78
N PRO A 446 -10.08 -2.87 18.69
CA PRO A 446 -10.85 -1.95 19.51
C PRO A 446 -12.37 -2.19 19.37
N ARG A 447 -13.12 -2.11 20.48
CA ARG A 447 -14.56 -2.44 20.52
C ARG A 447 -15.48 -1.53 19.67
N PHE A 448 -14.98 -0.39 19.22
CA PHE A 448 -15.74 0.58 18.41
C PHE A 448 -15.58 0.37 16.89
N LEU A 449 -14.68 -0.54 16.51
CA LEU A 449 -14.52 -1.08 15.15
C LEU A 449 -15.32 -2.38 15.04
#